data_AF-A0A836PRT9-F1
#
_entry.id   AF-A0A836PRT9-F1
#
_cell.length_a   1.000
_cell.length_b   1.000
_cell.length_c   1.000
_cell.angle_alpha   90.00
_cell.angle_beta   90.00
_cell.angle_gamma   90.00
#
_symmetry.space_group_name_H-M   'P 1'
#
loop_
_entity.id
_entity.type
_entity.pdbx_description
1 polymer ?
#
loop_
_entity_poly.entity_id
_entity_poly.type
_entity_poly.pdbx_seq_one_letter_code
_entity_poly.pdbx_strand_id
1 'polypeptide(L)'
;MGIKQSEFTPTQSIASGASLTYFQNATNFSISWDDFITSLGVTGKLEQIGDPLSVPVITKVGDTYKYRTLESGPGINVGLSPQNGATIKHNFKQDVTNVSLTSGMTLPQPVIASLEAGTGITIVKNGDVITISLA
;
A
#
# COMPACT_ATOMS: atom_id res chain seq x y z
N MET A 1 13.73 24.37 40.66
CA MET A 1 15.16 23.98 40.77
C MET A 1 15.20 22.46 40.81
N GLY A 2 15.85 21.82 39.83
CA GLY A 2 15.95 20.35 39.82
C GLY A 2 16.94 19.85 40.88
N ILE A 3 16.66 18.70 41.49
CA ILE A 3 17.59 18.02 42.40
C ILE A 3 18.63 17.27 41.56
N LYS A 4 19.92 17.44 41.87
CA LYS A 4 21.01 16.75 41.17
C LYS A 4 20.93 15.25 41.41
N GLN A 5 20.84 14.47 40.32
CA GLN A 5 20.69 13.01 40.38
C GLN A 5 22.01 12.30 40.67
N SER A 6 23.15 12.82 40.18
CA SER A 6 24.47 12.21 40.33
C SER A 6 25.60 13.22 40.08
N GLU A 7 26.80 12.93 40.60
CA GLU A 7 28.06 13.62 40.30
C GLU A 7 28.70 13.18 38.96
N PHE A 8 28.17 12.16 38.30
CA PHE A 8 28.69 11.70 37.02
C PHE A 8 28.43 12.70 35.89
N THR A 9 29.34 12.75 34.93
CA THR A 9 29.16 13.55 33.72
C THR A 9 28.03 12.96 32.88
N PRO A 10 26.97 13.71 32.56
CA PRO A 10 25.87 13.20 31.76
C PRO A 10 26.31 12.93 30.32
N THR A 11 25.90 11.80 29.76
CA THR A 11 26.14 11.42 28.36
C THR A 11 24.81 11.24 27.64
N GLN A 12 24.72 11.68 26.38
CA GLN A 12 23.49 11.58 25.58
C GLN A 12 23.44 10.35 24.66
N SER A 13 24.46 9.49 24.72
CA SER A 13 24.56 8.28 23.90
C SER A 13 24.90 7.09 24.78
N ILE A 14 24.37 5.93 24.42
CA ILE A 14 24.70 4.65 25.06
C ILE A 14 25.87 4.05 24.27
N ALA A 15 26.95 3.71 24.97
CA ALA A 15 28.12 3.09 24.35
C ALA A 15 27.80 1.67 23.87
N SER A 16 28.41 1.25 22.76
CA SER A 16 28.33 -0.13 22.28
C SER A 16 28.79 -1.10 23.38
N GLY A 17 27.96 -2.09 23.71
CA GLY A 17 28.24 -3.07 24.77
C GLY A 17 27.80 -2.64 26.18
N ALA A 18 27.16 -1.48 26.35
CA ALA A 18 26.54 -1.13 27.61
C ALA A 18 25.37 -2.07 27.94
N SER A 19 25.08 -2.24 29.24
CA SER A 19 23.92 -2.97 29.74
C SER A 19 23.02 -2.07 30.59
N LEU A 20 21.72 -2.33 30.52
CA LEU A 20 20.75 -1.80 31.48
C LEU A 20 20.62 -2.81 32.62
N THR A 21 20.82 -2.35 33.85
CA THR A 21 20.68 -3.18 35.05
C THR A 21 19.43 -2.77 35.82
N TYR A 22 18.65 -3.75 36.25
CA TYR A 22 17.49 -3.52 37.13
C TYR A 22 17.38 -4.63 38.17
N PHE A 23 16.67 -4.32 39.25
CA PHE A 23 16.44 -5.25 40.34
C PHE A 23 14.97 -5.66 40.39
N GLN A 24 14.71 -6.96 40.45
CA GLN A 24 13.36 -7.50 40.57
C GLN A 24 13.42 -8.75 41.46
N ASN A 25 12.53 -8.83 42.46
CA ASN A 25 12.38 -10.00 43.34
C ASN A 25 13.71 -10.53 43.90
N ALA A 26 14.50 -9.68 44.55
CA ALA A 26 15.80 -10.07 45.14
C ALA A 26 16.89 -10.49 44.12
N THR A 27 16.68 -10.29 42.82
CA THR A 27 17.61 -10.67 41.76
C THR A 27 18.05 -9.45 40.94
N ASN A 28 19.35 -9.34 40.67
CA ASN A 28 19.90 -8.36 39.74
C ASN A 28 19.86 -8.93 38.33
N PHE A 29 19.21 -8.21 37.42
CA PHE A 29 19.16 -8.51 36.00
C PHE A 29 20.03 -7.51 35.24
N SER A 30 20.79 -7.99 34.27
CA SER A 30 21.56 -7.16 33.34
C SER A 30 21.15 -7.54 31.93
N ILE A 31 20.54 -6.61 31.21
CA ILE A 31 20.16 -6.79 29.81
C ILE A 31 21.14 -6.03 28.91
N SER A 32 21.68 -6.69 27.89
CA SER A 32 22.52 -6.01 26.91
C SER A 32 21.70 -4.97 26.13
N TRP A 33 22.36 -3.96 25.57
CA TRP A 33 21.67 -3.00 24.71
C TRP A 33 20.93 -3.68 23.54
N ASP A 34 21.54 -4.69 22.93
CA ASP A 34 20.95 -5.42 21.80
C ASP A 34 19.74 -6.26 22.23
N ASP A 35 19.82 -6.95 23.37
CA ASP A 35 18.70 -7.69 23.94
C ASP A 35 17.57 -6.75 24.35
N PHE A 36 17.91 -5.56 24.84
CA PHE A 36 16.93 -4.54 25.20
C PHE A 36 16.19 -4.02 23.97
N ILE A 37 16.89 -3.63 22.91
CA ILE A 37 16.27 -3.19 21.64
C ILE A 37 15.43 -4.31 21.03
N THR A 38 15.92 -5.55 21.06
CA THR A 38 15.19 -6.72 20.57
C THR A 38 13.92 -6.96 21.39
N SER A 39 14.00 -6.88 22.72
CA SER A 39 12.87 -7.06 23.64
C SER A 39 11.82 -5.96 23.51
N LEU A 40 12.23 -4.74 23.14
CA LEU A 40 11.30 -3.64 22.82
C LEU A 40 10.51 -3.90 21.52
N GLY A 41 10.91 -4.86 20.69
CA GLY A 41 10.22 -5.21 19.45
C GLY A 41 10.22 -4.09 18.40
N VAL A 42 11.04 -3.06 18.58
CA VAL A 42 11.04 -1.82 17.77
C VAL A 42 11.72 -1.97 16.40
N THR A 43 12.37 -3.09 16.13
CA THR A 43 13.07 -3.36 14.88
C THR A 43 12.38 -4.42 14.04
N GLY A 44 11.14 -4.15 13.63
CA GLY A 44 10.64 -4.72 12.39
C GLY A 44 11.41 -4.07 11.23
N LYS A 45 12.21 -4.83 10.48
CA LYS A 45 12.79 -4.33 9.23
C LYS A 45 11.70 -4.31 8.17
N LEU A 46 11.46 -3.13 7.59
CA LEU A 46 10.65 -3.03 6.38
C LEU A 46 11.56 -3.34 5.18
N GLU A 47 11.33 -4.48 4.55
CA GLU A 47 12.05 -4.90 3.34
C GLU A 47 11.10 -4.85 2.15
N GLN A 48 11.62 -4.44 0.99
CA GLN A 48 10.84 -4.47 -0.26
C GLN A 48 10.71 -5.91 -0.74
N ILE A 49 9.48 -6.30 -1.06
CA ILE A 49 9.17 -7.58 -1.73
C ILE A 49 8.52 -7.23 -3.08
N GLY A 50 8.95 -7.87 -4.16
CA GLY A 50 8.44 -7.65 -5.53
C GLY A 50 9.49 -7.08 -6.48
N ASP A 51 9.04 -6.47 -7.58
CA ASP A 51 9.91 -5.87 -8.61
C ASP A 51 10.68 -4.66 -8.03
N PRO A 52 12.03 -4.68 -8.02
CA PRO A 52 12.85 -3.57 -7.54
C PRO A 52 12.69 -2.26 -8.32
N LEU A 53 12.18 -2.32 -9.56
CA LEU A 53 11.97 -1.15 -10.41
C LEU A 53 10.60 -0.48 -10.19
N SER A 54 9.71 -1.12 -9.43
CA SER A 54 8.41 -0.54 -9.08
C SER A 54 8.55 0.66 -8.14
N VAL A 55 7.58 1.57 -8.17
CA VAL A 55 7.54 2.72 -7.24
C VAL A 55 7.03 2.24 -5.88
N PRO A 56 7.82 2.34 -4.79
CA PRO A 56 7.39 1.88 -3.47
C PRO A 56 6.20 2.69 -2.94
N VAL A 57 5.25 2.06 -2.24
CA VAL A 57 4.15 2.78 -1.57
C VAL A 57 4.63 3.42 -0.26
N ILE A 58 5.61 2.81 0.41
CA ILE A 58 6.28 3.34 1.60
C ILE A 58 7.69 3.77 1.21
N THR A 59 8.12 4.93 1.70
CA THR A 59 9.48 5.44 1.50
C THR A 59 10.03 5.98 2.80
N LYS A 60 11.33 5.80 3.03
CA LYS A 60 12.03 6.36 4.18
C LYS A 60 12.67 7.68 3.76
N VAL A 61 12.37 8.76 4.48
CA VAL A 61 12.98 10.09 4.29
C VAL A 61 13.62 10.51 5.61
N GLY A 62 14.96 10.48 5.68
CA GLY A 62 15.65 10.56 6.96
C GLY A 62 15.26 9.39 7.86
N ASP A 63 14.83 9.65 9.10
CA ASP A 63 14.34 8.61 10.03
C ASP A 63 12.82 8.42 10.03
N THR A 64 12.09 9.14 9.17
CA THR A 64 10.63 9.06 9.09
C THR A 64 10.19 8.19 7.92
N TYR A 65 9.29 7.24 8.19
CA TYR A 65 8.58 6.52 7.15
C TYR A 65 7.38 7.32 6.66
N LYS A 66 7.27 7.49 5.35
CA LYS A 66 6.14 8.10 4.69
C LYS A 66 5.45 7.05 3.83
N TYR A 67 4.14 6.96 3.93
CA TYR A 67 3.32 6.19 3.00
C TYR A 67 2.70 7.14 1.98
N ARG A 68 2.47 6.63 0.77
CA ARG A 68 1.70 7.32 -0.26
C ARG A 68 0.22 7.04 -0.06
N THR A 69 -0.58 8.11 -0.08
CA THR A 69 -2.04 7.98 -0.16
C THR A 69 -2.40 7.53 -1.57
N LEU A 70 -3.33 6.59 -1.68
CA LEU A 70 -3.91 6.23 -2.96
C LEU A 70 -5.09 7.17 -3.25
N GLU A 71 -5.10 7.75 -4.44
CA GLU A 71 -6.11 8.73 -4.84
C GLU A 71 -7.03 8.13 -5.92
N SER A 72 -8.32 8.43 -5.83
CA SER A 72 -9.28 8.08 -6.89
C SER A 72 -9.09 8.99 -8.11
N GLY A 73 -9.47 8.49 -9.29
CA GLY A 73 -9.42 9.25 -10.54
C GLY A 73 -10.58 8.89 -11.46
N PRO A 74 -10.63 9.45 -12.67
CA PRO A 74 -11.65 9.09 -13.66
C PRO A 74 -11.65 7.57 -13.93
N GLY A 75 -12.79 6.93 -13.69
CA GLY A 75 -12.96 5.50 -13.95
C GLY A 75 -12.32 4.55 -12.94
N ILE A 76 -11.61 5.04 -11.92
CA ILE A 76 -10.98 4.23 -10.86
C ILE A 76 -11.39 4.79 -9.49
N ASN A 77 -11.91 3.92 -8.63
CA ASN A 77 -12.22 4.25 -7.25
C ASN A 77 -11.29 3.49 -6.30
N VAL A 78 -10.81 4.21 -5.30
CA VAL A 78 -10.01 3.66 -4.19
C VAL A 78 -10.75 3.88 -2.87
N GLY A 79 -10.74 2.87 -1.99
CA GLY A 79 -11.36 2.95 -0.67
C GLY A 79 -10.87 1.87 0.28
N LEU A 80 -11.47 1.79 1.46
CA LEU A 80 -11.20 0.75 2.45
C LEU A 80 -12.31 -0.31 2.44
N SER A 81 -11.93 -1.59 2.51
CA SER A 81 -12.89 -2.67 2.73
C SER A 81 -13.35 -2.69 4.19
N PRO A 82 -14.47 -3.38 4.51
CA PRO A 82 -14.88 -3.62 5.90
C PRO A 82 -13.82 -4.39 6.74
N GLN A 83 -12.87 -5.06 6.09
CA GLN A 83 -11.75 -5.75 6.72
C GLN A 83 -10.47 -4.90 6.77
N ASN A 84 -10.56 -3.58 6.54
CA ASN A 84 -9.43 -2.65 6.48
C ASN A 84 -8.40 -2.95 5.37
N GLY A 85 -8.80 -3.67 4.32
CA GLY A 85 -7.99 -3.84 3.12
C GLY A 85 -8.11 -2.63 2.18
N ALA A 86 -7.05 -2.32 1.44
CA ALA A 86 -7.15 -1.37 0.33
C ALA A 86 -7.99 -1.98 -0.79
N THR A 87 -9.03 -1.27 -1.22
CA THR A 87 -9.86 -1.64 -2.38
C THR A 87 -9.56 -0.72 -3.54
N ILE A 88 -9.29 -1.29 -4.70
CA ILE A 88 -9.07 -0.56 -5.96
C ILE A 88 -9.98 -1.22 -6.99
N LYS A 89 -10.89 -0.44 -7.58
CA LYS A 89 -11.93 -0.97 -8.48
C LYS A 89 -12.16 -0.03 -9.67
N HIS A 90 -12.61 -0.60 -10.78
CA HIS A 90 -13.23 0.20 -11.83
C HIS A 90 -14.47 0.91 -11.28
N ASN A 91 -14.68 2.15 -11.71
CA ASN A 91 -15.86 2.95 -11.39
C ASN A 91 -16.57 3.38 -12.68
N PHE A 92 -16.81 2.41 -13.56
CA PHE A 92 -17.55 2.63 -14.79
C PHE A 92 -19.03 2.40 -14.57
N LYS A 93 -19.85 3.19 -15.27
CA LYS A 93 -21.28 2.98 -15.37
C LYS A 93 -21.61 2.61 -16.79
N GLN A 94 -22.38 1.54 -16.95
CA GLN A 94 -22.96 1.17 -18.22
C GLN A 94 -24.39 1.69 -18.31
N ASP A 95 -24.75 2.26 -19.45
CA ASP A 95 -26.13 2.62 -19.75
C ASP A 95 -26.99 1.36 -19.95
N VAL A 96 -28.25 1.45 -19.54
CA VAL A 96 -29.23 0.36 -19.54
C VAL A 96 -30.36 0.59 -20.55
N THR A 97 -30.36 1.70 -21.28
CA THR A 97 -31.42 2.01 -22.27
C THR A 97 -31.40 1.09 -23.49
N ASN A 98 -30.23 0.58 -23.89
CA ASN A 98 -30.06 -0.27 -25.07
C ASN A 98 -29.30 -1.56 -24.73
N VAL A 99 -28.81 -2.26 -25.76
CA VAL A 99 -28.02 -3.49 -25.60
C VAL A 99 -26.72 -3.20 -24.85
N SER A 100 -26.48 -4.00 -23.81
CA SER A 100 -25.23 -3.96 -23.06
C SER A 100 -24.04 -4.38 -23.94
N LEU A 101 -23.01 -3.54 -24.01
CA LEU A 101 -21.70 -3.85 -24.57
C LEU A 101 -20.76 -4.57 -23.59
N THR A 102 -21.20 -4.88 -22.37
CA THR A 102 -20.40 -5.62 -21.41
C THR A 102 -21.16 -6.81 -20.83
N SER A 103 -20.45 -7.79 -20.28
CA SER A 103 -21.06 -8.90 -19.52
C SER A 103 -21.65 -8.45 -18.16
N GLY A 104 -21.59 -7.17 -17.84
CA GLY A 104 -22.03 -6.58 -16.58
C GLY A 104 -20.85 -6.13 -15.70
N MET A 105 -21.06 -5.04 -14.95
CA MET A 105 -20.00 -4.38 -14.18
C MET A 105 -19.71 -5.02 -12.81
N THR A 106 -20.48 -6.05 -12.42
CA THR A 106 -20.37 -6.74 -11.12
C THR A 106 -19.53 -8.00 -11.16
N LEU A 107 -19.21 -8.51 -12.36
CA LEU A 107 -18.38 -9.69 -12.51
C LEU A 107 -16.92 -9.38 -12.16
N PRO A 108 -16.15 -10.34 -11.63
CA PRO A 108 -14.72 -10.16 -11.36
C PRO A 108 -13.92 -9.78 -12.60
N GLN A 109 -14.37 -10.23 -13.77
CA GLN A 109 -13.81 -9.87 -15.07
C GLN A 109 -14.96 -9.48 -16.01
N PRO A 110 -15.32 -8.18 -16.07
CA PRO A 110 -16.24 -7.68 -17.08
C PRO A 110 -15.64 -7.89 -18.47
N VAL A 111 -16.40 -8.46 -19.39
CA VAL A 111 -16.02 -8.69 -20.78
C VAL A 111 -16.67 -7.60 -21.62
N ILE A 112 -15.89 -6.89 -22.43
CA ILE A 112 -16.43 -6.00 -23.46
C ILE A 112 -16.77 -6.86 -24.68
N ALA A 113 -18.00 -6.76 -25.20
CA ALA A 113 -18.47 -7.55 -26.32
C ALA A 113 -17.72 -7.20 -27.61
N SER A 114 -17.39 -8.21 -28.41
CA SER A 114 -16.99 -8.02 -29.80
C SER A 114 -18.19 -7.57 -30.63
N LEU A 115 -17.94 -6.75 -31.65
CA LEU A 115 -18.95 -6.36 -32.62
C LEU A 115 -18.85 -7.26 -33.84
N GLU A 116 -19.97 -7.84 -34.25
CA GLU A 116 -20.11 -8.67 -35.45
C GLU A 116 -21.04 -7.95 -36.43
N ALA A 117 -20.63 -7.89 -37.70
CA ALA A 117 -21.43 -7.27 -38.74
C ALA A 117 -22.49 -8.24 -39.24
N GLY A 118 -23.76 -7.81 -39.24
CA GLY A 118 -24.83 -8.55 -39.90
C GLY A 118 -24.74 -8.48 -41.43
N THR A 119 -25.56 -9.27 -42.11
CA THR A 119 -25.64 -9.26 -43.58
C THR A 119 -25.87 -7.86 -44.13
N GLY A 120 -25.03 -7.44 -45.09
CA GLY A 120 -25.13 -6.13 -45.75
C GLY A 120 -24.56 -4.95 -44.94
N ILE A 121 -23.95 -5.20 -43.79
CA ILE A 121 -23.24 -4.20 -42.98
C ILE A 121 -21.74 -4.51 -42.98
N THR A 122 -20.92 -3.47 -43.03
CA THR A 122 -19.48 -3.57 -42.80
C THR A 122 -19.13 -2.81 -41.53
N ILE A 123 -18.32 -3.44 -40.68
CA ILE A 123 -17.71 -2.80 -39.51
C ILE A 123 -16.21 -2.74 -39.76
N VAL A 124 -15.65 -1.53 -39.78
CA VAL A 124 -14.21 -1.30 -39.94
C VAL A 124 -13.69 -0.55 -38.73
N LYS A 125 -12.69 -1.12 -38.05
CA LYS A 125 -11.91 -0.41 -37.04
C LYS A 125 -10.65 0.15 -37.69
N ASN A 126 -10.48 1.47 -37.66
CA ASN A 126 -9.26 2.14 -38.07
C ASN A 126 -8.74 3.00 -36.91
N GLY A 127 -7.67 2.57 -36.27
CA GLY A 127 -7.21 3.17 -35.01
C GLY A 127 -8.30 3.08 -33.93
N ASP A 128 -8.69 4.22 -33.37
CA ASP A 128 -9.71 4.34 -32.32
C ASP A 128 -11.12 4.62 -32.85
N VAL A 129 -11.29 4.65 -34.17
CA VAL A 129 -12.59 4.89 -34.81
C VAL A 129 -13.16 3.58 -35.32
N ILE A 130 -14.42 3.32 -34.98
CA ILE A 130 -15.23 2.26 -35.56
C ILE A 130 -16.19 2.90 -36.55
N THR A 131 -16.10 2.50 -37.82
CA THR A 131 -17.03 2.91 -38.87
C THR A 131 -17.99 1.76 -39.14
N ILE A 132 -19.29 2.07 -39.13
CA ILE A 132 -20.36 1.14 -39.48
C ILE A 132 -21.04 1.69 -40.74
N SER A 133 -21.03 0.92 -41.82
CA SER A 133 -21.62 1.32 -43.10
C SER A 133 -22.40 0.17 -43.72
N LEU A 134 -23.25 0.48 -44.70
CA LEU A 134 -23.74 -0.54 -45.62
C LEU A 134 -22.57 -1.04 -46.47
N ALA A 135 -22.56 -2.34 -46.76
CA ALA A 135 -21.56 -3.00 -47.60
C ALA A 135 -21.77 -2.68 -49.08
#